data_AF-A0A1M4U4X4-F1
#
_entry.id   AF-A0A1M4U4X4-F1
#
_cell.length_a   1.000
_cell.length_b   1.000
_cell.length_c   1.000
_cell.angle_alpha   90.00
_cell.angle_beta   90.00
_cell.angle_gamma   90.00
#
_symmetry.space_group_name_H-M   'P 1'
#
loop_
_entity.id
_entity.type
_entity.pdbx_description
1 polymer ?
#
loop_
_entity_poly.entity_id
_entity_poly.type
_entity_poly.pdbx_seq_one_letter_code
_entity_poly.pdbx_strand_id
1 'polypeptide(L)'
;MEGLKVDFSSKKKLQLMANLFGDFRNQEEIYTVQELLLELGITANYLPPERMNSTVLQRANINIYHLLASEVTIQKRIQNRYDRPFLTVSFLGPSETAGALRDIGTVMGLSSSKTEQVIRRGLASVTDGINLYGAELYRKKAYLLLDDYRREIAGRILDDLGMTVINPPHNKQYRTPESLQKLIKKYGIHLIIGDHDQILQDNSEIPYFSLSEADQSFLGFRGFTNLARCISQVLKEKSLH
;
A
#
# COMPACT_ATOMS: atom_id res chain seq x y z
N MET A 1 -16.31 -34.77 49.96
CA MET A 1 -15.73 -33.54 49.39
C MET A 1 -15.03 -33.92 48.10
N GLU A 2 -15.76 -33.85 46.98
CA GLU A 2 -15.20 -34.08 45.65
C GLU A 2 -14.33 -32.88 45.27
N GLY A 3 -13.04 -33.13 45.02
CA GLY A 3 -12.13 -32.11 44.55
C GLY A 3 -12.50 -31.70 43.13
N LEU A 4 -12.78 -30.41 42.92
CA LEU A 4 -12.87 -29.80 41.60
C LEU A 4 -11.55 -30.07 40.83
N LYS A 5 -11.57 -31.00 39.89
CA LYS A 5 -10.58 -31.04 38.81
C LYS A 5 -10.96 -29.95 37.82
N VAL A 6 -10.27 -28.81 37.92
CA VAL A 6 -10.30 -27.79 36.88
C VAL A 6 -9.58 -28.36 35.66
N ASP A 7 -10.35 -28.65 34.62
CA ASP A 7 -9.81 -29.03 33.33
C ASP A 7 -9.24 -27.78 32.62
N PHE A 8 -7.92 -27.70 32.50
CA PHE A 8 -7.21 -26.67 31.73
C PHE A 8 -7.11 -27.00 30.23
N SER A 9 -7.96 -27.90 29.69
CA SER A 9 -7.94 -28.27 28.27
C SER A 9 -8.38 -27.17 27.30
N SER A 10 -8.84 -26.00 27.78
CA SER A 10 -8.98 -24.83 26.92
C SER A 10 -7.61 -24.16 26.69
N LYS A 11 -6.84 -24.68 25.73
CA LYS A 11 -5.78 -23.91 25.07
C LYS A 11 -6.40 -22.64 24.52
N LYS A 12 -6.41 -21.56 25.32
CA LYS A 12 -6.76 -20.22 24.88
C LYS A 12 -5.78 -19.89 23.75
N LYS A 13 -6.25 -19.98 22.51
CA LYS A 13 -5.45 -19.68 21.32
C LYS A 13 -4.87 -18.28 21.56
N LEU A 14 -3.55 -18.19 21.70
CA LEU A 14 -2.89 -16.92 21.98
C LEU A 14 -3.28 -15.96 20.85
N GLN A 15 -4.04 -14.92 21.16
CA GLN A 15 -4.46 -13.95 20.17
C GLN A 15 -3.23 -13.11 19.83
N LEU A 16 -2.75 -13.23 18.59
CA LEU A 16 -1.64 -12.43 18.11
C LEU A 16 -2.15 -11.01 17.88
N MET A 17 -1.51 -10.03 18.50
CA MET A 17 -1.86 -8.62 18.41
C MET A 17 -0.80 -7.85 17.66
N ALA A 18 -1.22 -6.99 16.73
CA ALA A 18 -0.34 -6.04 16.07
C ALA A 18 -0.77 -4.60 16.38
N ASN A 19 0.21 -3.72 16.45
CA ASN A 19 -0.02 -2.30 16.30
C ASN A 19 0.19 -1.93 14.83
N LEU A 20 -0.73 -1.15 14.27
CA LEU A 20 -0.65 -0.67 12.89
C LEU A 20 -0.48 0.85 12.89
N PHE A 21 0.56 1.31 12.21
CA PHE A 21 0.92 2.71 12.01
C PHE A 21 1.07 2.96 10.51
N GLY A 22 0.88 4.19 10.06
CA GLY A 22 1.09 4.50 8.65
C GLY A 22 0.33 5.70 8.17
N ASP A 23 0.65 6.09 6.95
CA ASP A 23 -0.11 7.08 6.19
C ASP A 23 -1.34 6.40 5.58
N PHE A 24 -2.45 6.40 6.33
CA PHE A 24 -3.75 5.93 5.85
C PHE A 24 -4.64 7.13 5.56
N ARG A 25 -5.21 7.16 4.35
CA ARG A 25 -6.04 8.27 3.87
C ARG A 25 -7.41 8.29 4.52
N ASN A 26 -7.97 7.11 4.79
CA ASN A 26 -9.31 6.97 5.34
C ASN A 26 -9.46 5.69 6.17
N GLN A 27 -10.63 5.53 6.82
CA GLN A 27 -10.91 4.35 7.63
C GLN A 27 -11.02 3.06 6.80
N GLU A 28 -11.46 3.14 5.55
CA GLU A 28 -11.58 1.98 4.67
C GLU A 28 -10.22 1.34 4.41
N GLU A 29 -9.17 2.13 4.21
CA GLU A 29 -7.79 1.64 4.08
C GLU A 29 -7.29 0.92 5.32
N ILE A 30 -7.58 1.49 6.50
CA ILE A 30 -7.25 0.86 7.79
C ILE A 30 -7.94 -0.49 7.90
N TYR A 31 -9.27 -0.54 7.65
CA TYR A 31 -10.03 -1.77 7.71
C TYR A 31 -9.54 -2.81 6.71
N THR A 32 -9.20 -2.38 5.49
CA THR A 32 -8.65 -3.27 4.45
C THR A 32 -7.40 -3.99 4.96
N VAL A 33 -6.47 -3.28 5.59
CA VAL A 33 -5.25 -3.89 6.15
C VAL A 33 -5.56 -4.74 7.38
N GLN A 34 -6.45 -4.29 8.26
CA GLN A 34 -6.86 -5.07 9.44
C GLN A 34 -7.50 -6.41 9.06
N GLU A 35 -8.32 -6.46 8.01
CA GLU A 35 -8.93 -7.69 7.50
C GLU A 35 -7.88 -8.68 6.98
N LEU A 36 -6.89 -8.20 6.21
CA LEU A 36 -5.78 -9.05 5.74
C LEU A 36 -4.97 -9.64 6.89
N LEU A 37 -4.70 -8.85 7.92
CA LEU A 37 -4.01 -9.32 9.13
C LEU A 37 -4.87 -10.29 9.94
N LEU A 38 -6.19 -10.05 9.99
CA LEU A 38 -7.14 -10.94 10.66
C LEU A 38 -7.19 -12.31 9.98
N GLU A 39 -7.10 -12.38 8.65
CA GLU A 39 -6.98 -13.65 7.92
C GLU A 39 -5.71 -14.43 8.28
N LEU A 40 -4.60 -13.75 8.57
CA LEU A 40 -3.39 -14.36 9.15
C LEU A 40 -3.58 -14.78 10.62
N GLY A 41 -4.68 -14.41 11.25
CA GLY A 41 -4.97 -14.64 12.67
C GLY A 41 -4.35 -13.61 13.59
N ILE A 42 -4.06 -12.41 13.07
CA ILE A 42 -3.48 -11.29 13.81
C ILE A 42 -4.56 -10.21 13.95
N THR A 43 -4.88 -9.82 15.18
CA THR A 43 -5.75 -8.67 15.44
C THR A 43 -4.90 -7.41 15.47
N ALA A 44 -5.06 -6.55 14.48
CA ALA A 44 -4.33 -5.30 14.38
C ALA A 44 -5.14 -4.11 14.91
N ASN A 45 -4.53 -3.29 15.75
CA ASN A 45 -5.11 -2.03 16.20
C ASN A 45 -4.39 -0.87 15.51
N TYR A 46 -5.14 -0.06 14.76
CA TYR A 46 -4.59 1.19 14.25
C TYR A 46 -4.34 2.17 15.39
N LEU A 47 -3.15 2.75 15.37
CA LEU A 47 -2.72 3.75 16.33
C LEU A 47 -2.21 4.97 15.56
N PRO A 48 -2.90 6.12 15.69
CA PRO A 48 -2.42 7.34 15.07
C PRO A 48 -1.13 7.80 15.78
N PRO A 49 -0.27 8.58 15.10
CA PRO A 49 1.05 8.96 15.61
C PRO A 49 1.05 9.56 17.02
N GLU A 50 0.02 10.33 17.37
CA GLU A 50 -0.09 11.00 18.67
C GLU A 50 -0.32 10.02 19.83
N ARG A 51 -0.79 8.80 19.52
CA ARG A 51 -0.99 7.72 20.50
C ARG A 51 0.19 6.77 20.61
N MET A 52 1.26 7.01 19.84
CA MET A 52 2.46 6.20 19.88
C MET A 52 3.28 6.51 21.14
N ASN A 53 3.19 5.63 22.14
CA ASN A 53 4.04 5.67 23.32
C ASN A 53 4.57 4.28 23.66
N SER A 54 5.62 4.24 24.50
CA SER A 54 6.32 3.01 24.86
C SER A 54 5.40 1.94 25.44
N THR A 55 4.40 2.31 26.25
CA THR A 55 3.47 1.36 26.88
C THR A 55 2.62 0.63 25.83
N VAL A 56 2.14 1.34 24.82
CA VAL A 56 1.32 0.74 23.76
C VAL A 56 2.17 -0.14 22.84
N LEU A 57 3.36 0.31 22.48
CA LEU A 57 4.30 -0.41 21.62
C LEU A 57 4.74 -1.77 22.20
N GLN A 58 4.82 -1.87 23.54
CA GLN A 58 5.25 -3.08 24.24
C GLN A 58 4.17 -4.17 24.36
N ARG A 59 2.90 -3.79 24.23
CA ARG A 59 1.75 -4.68 24.45
C ARG A 59 1.40 -5.54 23.23
N ALA A 60 1.81 -5.13 22.04
CA ALA A 60 1.62 -5.89 20.82
C ALA A 60 2.74 -6.91 20.61
N ASN A 61 2.45 -7.96 19.85
CA ASN A 61 3.44 -8.93 19.41
C ASN A 61 4.32 -8.37 18.28
N ILE A 62 3.82 -7.41 17.50
CA ILE A 62 4.54 -6.75 16.40
C ILE A 62 4.04 -5.32 16.19
N ASN A 63 4.92 -4.43 15.75
CA ASN A 63 4.58 -3.07 15.32
C ASN A 63 4.78 -2.95 13.79
N ILE A 64 3.71 -2.70 13.04
CA ILE A 64 3.70 -2.68 11.58
C ILE A 64 3.53 -1.23 11.11
N TYR A 65 4.46 -0.76 10.27
CA TYR A 65 4.47 0.58 9.71
C TYR A 65 4.19 0.50 8.20
N HIS A 66 3.01 0.99 7.79
CA HIS A 66 2.67 1.18 6.39
C HIS A 66 3.29 2.48 5.87
N LEU A 67 4.13 2.38 4.84
CA LEU A 67 4.69 3.52 4.09
C LEU A 67 5.50 4.57 4.90
N LEU A 68 5.97 4.25 6.11
CA LEU A 68 6.73 5.19 6.94
C LEU A 68 8.23 4.85 6.93
N ALA A 69 8.98 5.50 6.05
CA ALA A 69 10.45 5.40 6.01
C ALA A 69 11.16 6.39 6.96
N SER A 70 10.50 7.48 7.37
CA SER A 70 11.16 8.60 8.08
C SER A 70 11.46 8.35 9.57
N GLU A 71 11.02 7.22 10.14
CA GLU A 71 11.16 6.92 11.57
C GLU A 71 12.10 5.75 11.90
N VAL A 72 12.97 5.32 10.97
CA VAL A 72 13.91 4.19 11.17
C VAL A 72 14.73 4.32 12.46
N THR A 73 15.10 5.55 12.86
CA THR A 73 15.83 5.80 14.11
C THR A 73 14.99 5.55 15.36
N ILE A 74 13.71 5.92 15.35
CA ILE A 74 12.77 5.68 16.46
C ILE A 74 12.43 4.18 16.53
N GLN A 75 12.19 3.56 15.38
CA GLN A 75 11.93 2.13 15.23
C GLN A 75 13.07 1.28 15.82
N LYS A 76 14.33 1.57 15.44
CA LYS A 76 15.52 0.90 16.00
C LYS A 76 15.67 1.09 17.51
N ARG A 77 15.34 2.27 18.04
CA ARG A 77 15.38 2.52 19.50
C ARG A 77 14.33 1.70 20.25
N ILE A 78 13.13 1.54 19.70
CA ILE A 78 12.05 0.72 20.30
C ILE A 78 12.44 -0.76 20.30
N GLN A 79 12.95 -1.29 19.19
CA GLN A 79 13.39 -2.68 19.09
C GLN A 79 14.48 -3.00 20.12
N ASN A 80 15.52 -2.18 20.16
CA ASN A 80 16.65 -2.38 21.07
C ASN A 80 16.25 -2.29 22.55
N ARG A 81 15.22 -1.50 22.88
CA ARG A 81 14.81 -1.27 24.26
C ARG A 81 13.79 -2.29 24.78
N TYR A 82 12.95 -2.85 23.91
CA TYR A 82 11.78 -3.63 24.33
C TYR A 82 11.68 -5.02 23.71
N ASP A 83 12.63 -5.42 22.86
CA ASP A 83 12.64 -6.73 22.18
C ASP A 83 11.31 -7.06 21.49
N ARG A 84 10.70 -6.04 20.88
CA ARG A 84 9.48 -6.18 20.07
C ARG A 84 9.84 -6.00 18.60
N PRO A 85 9.43 -6.92 17.72
CA PRO A 85 9.68 -6.77 16.31
C PRO A 85 8.91 -5.58 15.75
N PHE A 86 9.52 -4.90 14.79
CA PHE A 86 8.85 -3.96 13.91
C PHE A 86 9.09 -4.33 12.46
N LEU A 87 8.16 -3.96 11.60
CA LEU A 87 8.29 -4.10 10.16
C LEU A 87 7.80 -2.82 9.48
N THR A 88 8.57 -2.35 8.50
CA THR A 88 8.11 -1.34 7.54
C THR A 88 7.72 -2.05 6.27
N VAL A 89 6.45 -1.94 5.89
CA VAL A 89 5.87 -2.67 4.76
C VAL A 89 4.99 -1.74 3.93
N SER A 90 4.66 -2.18 2.71
CA SER A 90 3.64 -1.56 1.88
C SER A 90 2.50 -2.55 1.65
N PHE A 91 1.27 -2.03 1.67
CA PHE A 91 0.08 -2.76 1.24
C PHE A 91 -0.45 -2.19 -0.09
N LEU A 92 0.37 -1.43 -0.81
CA LEU A 92 -0.05 -0.78 -2.05
C LEU A 92 0.38 -1.66 -3.24
N GLY A 93 -0.58 -2.32 -3.87
CA GLY A 93 -0.34 -3.30 -4.94
C GLY A 93 -0.21 -4.75 -4.47
N PRO A 94 -0.43 -5.73 -5.36
CA PRO A 94 -0.45 -7.15 -5.03
C PRO A 94 0.92 -7.69 -4.64
N SER A 95 1.98 -7.25 -5.32
CA SER A 95 3.36 -7.70 -5.05
C SER A 95 3.83 -7.25 -3.67
N GLU A 96 3.62 -5.96 -3.34
CA GLU A 96 3.93 -5.40 -2.02
C GLU A 96 3.08 -6.02 -0.92
N THR A 97 1.77 -6.18 -1.13
CA THR A 97 0.87 -6.82 -0.18
C THR A 97 1.30 -8.26 0.12
N ALA A 98 1.63 -9.04 -0.91
CA ALA A 98 2.10 -10.41 -0.73
C ALA A 98 3.45 -10.46 0.01
N GLY A 99 4.39 -9.56 -0.31
CA GLY A 99 5.65 -9.40 0.41
C GLY A 99 5.43 -9.09 1.89
N ALA A 100 4.60 -8.08 2.18
CA ALA A 100 4.25 -7.68 3.54
C ALA A 100 3.68 -8.85 4.35
N LEU A 101 2.75 -9.61 3.79
CA LEU A 101 2.14 -10.77 4.47
C LEU A 101 3.16 -11.88 4.76
N ARG A 102 4.12 -12.12 3.84
CA ARG A 102 5.22 -13.07 4.04
C ARG A 102 6.17 -12.62 5.14
N ASP A 103 6.56 -11.36 5.14
CA ASP A 103 7.47 -10.80 6.15
C ASP A 103 6.84 -10.84 7.54
N ILE A 104 5.58 -10.40 7.64
CA ILE A 104 4.79 -10.48 8.88
C ILE A 104 4.65 -11.92 9.34
N GLY A 105 4.29 -12.84 8.43
CA GLY A 105 4.17 -14.25 8.74
C GLY A 105 5.47 -14.86 9.27
N THR A 106 6.60 -14.51 8.66
CA THR A 106 7.93 -14.99 9.05
C THR A 106 8.32 -14.49 10.44
N VAL A 107 8.21 -13.18 10.68
CA VAL A 107 8.54 -12.55 11.98
C VAL A 107 7.65 -13.07 13.11
N MET A 108 6.38 -13.34 12.81
CA MET A 108 5.40 -13.82 13.78
C MET A 108 5.43 -15.34 13.98
N GLY A 109 6.32 -16.07 13.27
CA GLY A 109 6.42 -17.53 13.35
C GLY A 109 5.17 -18.25 12.83
N LEU A 110 4.45 -17.66 11.88
CA LEU A 110 3.28 -18.26 11.25
C LEU A 110 3.71 -19.33 10.24
N SER A 111 2.85 -20.32 10.04
CA SER A 111 3.05 -21.31 8.99
C SER A 111 3.08 -20.63 7.61
N SER A 112 4.15 -20.82 6.85
CA SER A 112 4.26 -20.34 5.47
C SER A 112 3.10 -20.83 4.60
N SER A 113 2.59 -22.04 4.83
CA SER A 113 1.43 -22.56 4.09
C SER A 113 0.15 -21.78 4.36
N LYS A 114 -0.05 -21.32 5.60
CA LYS A 114 -1.20 -20.49 5.99
C LYS A 114 -1.08 -19.10 5.34
N THR A 115 0.10 -18.50 5.40
CA THR A 115 0.37 -17.20 4.79
C THR A 115 0.14 -17.23 3.28
N GLU A 116 0.68 -18.22 2.58
CA GLU A 116 0.47 -18.38 1.14
C GLU A 116 -0.99 -18.67 0.79
N GLN A 117 -1.76 -19.34 1.67
CA GLN A 117 -3.19 -19.54 1.45
C GLN A 117 -3.95 -18.21 1.46
N VAL A 118 -3.66 -17.31 2.39
CA VAL A 118 -4.25 -15.95 2.43
C VAL A 118 -3.89 -15.19 1.16
N ILE A 119 -2.61 -15.18 0.77
CA ILE A 119 -2.14 -14.51 -0.44
C ILE A 119 -2.85 -15.04 -1.69
N ARG A 120 -2.95 -16.36 -1.84
CA ARG A 120 -3.63 -17.00 -2.97
C ARG A 120 -5.10 -16.63 -3.05
N ARG A 121 -5.82 -16.61 -1.92
CA ARG A 121 -7.22 -16.17 -1.88
C ARG A 121 -7.35 -14.70 -2.28
N GLY A 122 -6.48 -13.85 -1.74
CA GLY A 122 -6.43 -12.43 -2.08
C GLY A 122 -6.26 -12.20 -3.58
N LEU A 123 -5.21 -12.79 -4.18
CA LEU A 123 -4.94 -12.72 -5.62
C LEU A 123 -6.09 -13.29 -6.47
N ALA A 124 -6.63 -14.44 -6.09
CA ALA A 124 -7.76 -15.05 -6.81
C ALA A 124 -8.98 -14.12 -6.82
N SER A 125 -9.25 -13.41 -5.73
CA SER A 125 -10.40 -12.49 -5.62
C SER A 125 -10.33 -11.27 -6.55
N VAL A 126 -9.15 -10.99 -7.12
CA VAL A 126 -8.91 -9.82 -7.96
C VAL A 126 -8.42 -10.16 -9.36
N THR A 127 -8.23 -11.44 -9.67
CA THR A 127 -7.65 -11.91 -10.93
C THR A 127 -8.39 -11.35 -12.15
N ASP A 128 -9.72 -11.36 -12.14
CA ASP A 128 -10.52 -10.86 -13.28
C ASP A 128 -10.32 -9.35 -13.49
N GLY A 129 -10.27 -8.58 -12.39
CA GLY A 129 -10.01 -7.14 -12.44
C GLY A 129 -8.61 -6.82 -12.93
N ILE A 130 -7.60 -7.56 -12.46
CA ILE A 130 -6.22 -7.44 -12.92
C ILE A 130 -6.12 -7.73 -14.42
N ASN A 131 -6.77 -8.80 -14.89
CA ASN A 131 -6.75 -9.17 -16.31
C ASN A 131 -7.41 -8.10 -17.18
N LEU A 132 -8.57 -7.58 -16.75
CA LEU A 132 -9.30 -6.56 -17.48
C LEU A 132 -8.48 -5.27 -17.61
N TYR A 133 -8.09 -4.67 -16.47
CA TYR A 133 -7.41 -3.38 -16.49
C TYR A 133 -5.95 -3.50 -16.91
N GLY A 134 -5.28 -4.62 -16.63
CA GLY A 134 -3.94 -4.91 -17.11
C GLY A 134 -3.88 -4.85 -18.63
N ALA A 135 -4.85 -5.43 -19.35
CA ALA A 135 -4.91 -5.34 -20.81
C ALA A 135 -5.07 -3.90 -21.32
N GLU A 136 -5.83 -3.06 -20.62
CA GLU A 136 -6.06 -1.65 -20.99
C GLU A 136 -4.85 -0.74 -20.72
N LEU A 137 -4.12 -1.04 -19.63
CA LEU A 137 -3.01 -0.23 -19.14
C LEU A 137 -1.64 -0.70 -19.64
N TYR A 138 -1.54 -1.92 -20.17
CA TYR A 138 -0.29 -2.49 -20.65
C TYR A 138 0.44 -1.57 -21.65
N ARG A 139 1.74 -1.38 -21.42
CA ARG A 139 2.65 -0.50 -22.19
C ARG A 139 2.31 0.99 -22.18
N LYS A 140 1.29 1.42 -21.41
CA LYS A 140 1.06 2.85 -21.19
C LYS A 140 2.21 3.42 -20.36
N LYS A 141 2.52 4.68 -20.62
CA LYS A 141 3.66 5.39 -20.01
C LYS A 141 3.14 6.43 -19.03
N ALA A 142 3.63 6.39 -17.79
CA ALA A 142 3.27 7.34 -16.76
C ALA A 142 4.46 8.27 -16.44
N TYR A 143 4.15 9.50 -16.04
CA TYR A 143 5.12 10.42 -15.45
C TYR A 143 4.68 10.76 -14.02
N LEU A 144 5.63 10.70 -13.08
CA LEU A 144 5.36 10.84 -11.66
C LEU A 144 5.84 12.20 -11.16
N LEU A 145 4.90 13.00 -10.65
CA LEU A 145 5.08 14.26 -9.94
C LEU A 145 4.85 14.04 -8.44
N LEU A 146 5.65 13.15 -7.86
CA LEU A 146 5.59 12.75 -6.46
C LEU A 146 6.96 12.98 -5.79
N ASP A 147 6.99 13.00 -4.46
CA ASP A 147 8.25 12.91 -3.73
C ASP A 147 8.95 11.56 -3.99
N ASP A 148 10.26 11.48 -3.70
CA ASP A 148 11.09 10.32 -4.08
C ASP A 148 10.55 8.99 -3.53
N TYR A 149 10.00 9.00 -2.31
CA TYR A 149 9.50 7.78 -1.66
C TYR A 149 8.19 7.32 -2.30
N ARG A 150 7.20 8.20 -2.43
CA ARG A 150 5.92 7.90 -3.08
C ARG A 150 6.11 7.58 -4.55
N ARG A 151 7.08 8.20 -5.21
CA ARG A 151 7.47 7.91 -6.60
C ARG A 151 7.97 6.47 -6.75
N GLU A 152 8.82 6.00 -5.84
CA GLU A 152 9.32 4.62 -5.87
C GLU A 152 8.18 3.61 -5.74
N ILE A 153 7.28 3.84 -4.78
CA ILE A 153 6.13 2.96 -4.54
C ILE A 153 5.17 2.99 -5.72
N ALA A 154 4.76 4.17 -6.17
CA ALA A 154 3.91 4.32 -7.35
C ALA A 154 4.52 3.65 -8.58
N GLY A 155 5.84 3.74 -8.75
CA GLY A 155 6.55 3.05 -9.82
C GLY A 155 6.40 1.54 -9.78
N ARG A 156 6.54 0.91 -8.61
CA ARG A 156 6.34 -0.54 -8.45
C ARG A 156 4.91 -0.98 -8.78
N ILE A 157 3.91 -0.20 -8.39
CA ILE A 157 2.50 -0.55 -8.66
C ILE A 157 2.15 -0.35 -10.14
N LEU A 158 2.72 0.67 -10.77
CA LEU A 158 2.57 0.85 -12.20
C LEU A 158 3.24 -0.28 -12.99
N ASP A 159 4.38 -0.79 -12.51
CA ASP A 159 5.03 -1.97 -13.06
C ASP A 159 4.15 -3.23 -12.92
N ASP A 160 3.49 -3.42 -11.76
CA ASP A 160 2.48 -4.48 -11.56
C ASP A 160 1.31 -4.36 -12.57
N LEU A 161 0.99 -3.15 -13.07
CA LEU A 161 -0.02 -2.90 -14.12
C LEU A 161 0.54 -3.04 -15.54
N GLY A 162 1.83 -3.33 -15.70
CA GLY A 162 2.51 -3.37 -16.99
C GLY A 162 2.69 -2.00 -17.65
N MET A 163 2.62 -0.92 -16.86
CA MET A 163 2.90 0.44 -17.28
C MET A 163 4.39 0.77 -17.09
N THR A 164 4.90 1.73 -17.87
CA THR A 164 6.30 2.17 -17.76
C THR A 164 6.37 3.57 -17.17
N VAL A 165 7.10 3.73 -16.07
CA VAL A 165 7.42 5.08 -15.55
C VAL A 165 8.54 5.71 -16.35
N ILE A 166 8.28 6.92 -16.85
CA ILE A 166 9.27 7.72 -17.57
C ILE A 166 10.05 8.58 -16.58
N ASN A 167 11.38 8.42 -16.61
CA ASN A 167 12.32 9.21 -15.79
C ASN A 167 13.19 10.08 -16.72
N PRO A 168 12.79 11.33 -17.01
CA PRO A 168 13.59 12.25 -17.79
C PRO A 168 14.90 12.59 -17.07
N PRO A 169 15.97 12.97 -17.80
CA PRO A 169 17.25 13.36 -17.20
C PRO A 169 17.09 14.49 -16.17
N HIS A 170 17.71 14.33 -15.00
CA HIS A 170 17.74 15.33 -13.92
C HIS A 170 18.40 16.62 -14.41
N ASN A 171 17.61 17.63 -14.78
CA ASN A 171 17.98 19.06 -14.80
C ASN A 171 16.86 20.01 -15.23
N LYS A 172 15.59 19.59 -15.24
CA LYS A 172 14.47 20.45 -15.62
C LYS A 172 13.34 20.31 -14.63
N GLN A 173 12.94 21.43 -14.01
CA GLN A 173 11.69 21.54 -13.28
C GLN A 173 10.56 21.46 -14.32
N TYR A 174 10.03 20.26 -14.55
CA TYR A 174 8.86 20.07 -15.40
C TYR A 174 7.58 20.28 -14.59
N ARG A 175 7.43 21.49 -14.04
CA ARG A 175 6.28 21.88 -13.19
C ARG A 175 5.44 23.00 -13.79
N THR A 176 5.74 23.42 -15.02
CA THR A 176 4.85 24.32 -15.78
C THR A 176 4.09 23.54 -16.84
N PRO A 177 2.86 23.96 -17.20
CA PRO A 177 2.08 23.33 -18.27
C PRO A 177 2.88 23.18 -19.58
N GLU A 178 3.63 24.20 -20.00
CA GLU A 178 4.39 24.19 -21.27
C GLU A 178 5.56 23.20 -21.22
N SER A 179 6.26 23.13 -20.08
CA SER A 179 7.37 22.21 -19.89
C SER A 179 6.89 20.75 -19.90
N LEU A 180 5.72 20.49 -19.33
CA LEU A 180 5.07 19.18 -19.31
C LEU A 180 4.57 18.79 -20.70
N GLN A 181 3.94 19.69 -21.45
CA GLN A 181 3.53 19.41 -22.83
C GLN A 181 4.71 18.98 -23.72
N LYS A 182 5.87 19.65 -23.58
CA LYS A 182 7.09 19.27 -24.32
C LYS A 182 7.58 17.86 -23.93
N LEU A 183 7.57 17.57 -22.64
CA LEU A 183 8.01 16.28 -22.08
C LEU A 183 7.07 15.16 -22.53
N ILE A 184 5.76 15.39 -22.46
CA ILE A 184 4.73 14.50 -22.98
C ILE A 184 4.99 14.14 -24.44
N LYS A 185 5.10 15.15 -25.32
CA LYS A 185 5.26 14.92 -26.77
C LYS A 185 6.55 14.17 -27.06
N LYS A 186 7.61 14.49 -26.32
CA LYS A 186 8.93 13.87 -26.49
C LYS A 186 8.94 12.39 -26.09
N TYR A 187 8.29 12.01 -24.99
CA TYR A 187 8.40 10.65 -24.43
C TYR A 187 7.15 9.78 -24.65
N GLY A 188 6.07 10.36 -25.18
CA GLY A 188 4.79 9.68 -25.39
C GLY A 188 4.13 9.30 -24.06
N ILE A 189 4.03 10.26 -23.14
CA ILE A 189 3.40 10.03 -21.83
C ILE A 189 1.88 10.02 -21.99
N HIS A 190 1.24 9.04 -21.36
CA HIS A 190 -0.20 8.80 -21.42
C HIS A 190 -0.91 9.26 -20.14
N LEU A 191 -0.20 9.29 -19.01
CA LEU A 191 -0.74 9.61 -17.70
C LEU A 191 0.27 10.41 -16.88
N ILE A 192 -0.21 11.41 -16.17
CA ILE A 192 0.53 12.09 -15.11
C ILE A 192 -0.07 11.66 -13.78
N ILE A 193 0.78 11.25 -12.83
CA ILE A 193 0.36 10.98 -11.46
C ILE A 193 1.08 11.94 -10.53
N GLY A 194 0.34 12.67 -9.69
CA GLY A 194 0.91 13.62 -8.75
C GLY A 194 -0.13 14.07 -7.71
N ASP A 195 0.36 14.66 -6.62
CA ASP A 195 -0.50 15.20 -5.56
C ASP A 195 -0.45 16.73 -5.57
N HIS A 196 -1.62 17.38 -5.50
CA HIS A 196 -1.79 18.81 -5.25
C HIS A 196 -1.14 19.78 -6.26
N ASP A 197 -1.39 19.59 -7.56
CA ASP A 197 -1.05 20.59 -8.57
C ASP A 197 -2.26 20.89 -9.48
N GLN A 198 -3.24 21.57 -8.88
CA GLN A 198 -4.55 21.87 -9.50
C GLN A 198 -4.41 22.64 -10.82
N ILE A 199 -3.37 23.48 -10.92
CA ILE A 199 -3.02 24.21 -12.15
C ILE A 199 -2.65 23.23 -13.28
N LEU A 200 -1.93 22.14 -12.97
CA LEU A 200 -1.57 21.12 -13.96
C LEU A 200 -2.76 20.23 -14.31
N GLN A 201 -3.62 19.95 -13.34
CA GLN A 201 -4.82 19.16 -13.53
C GLN A 201 -5.80 19.85 -14.49
N ASP A 202 -6.04 21.15 -14.29
CA ASP A 202 -7.01 21.91 -15.10
C ASP A 202 -6.49 22.26 -16.50
N ASN A 203 -5.17 22.42 -16.66
CA ASN A 203 -4.57 22.91 -17.91
C ASN A 203 -3.87 21.81 -18.74
N SER A 204 -3.90 20.54 -18.30
CA SER A 204 -3.33 19.46 -19.09
C SER A 204 -4.35 18.82 -20.05
N GLU A 205 -3.95 18.74 -21.32
CA GLU A 205 -4.63 17.92 -22.35
C GLU A 205 -4.55 16.41 -22.03
N ILE A 206 -3.86 16.03 -20.95
CA ILE A 206 -3.51 14.64 -20.65
C ILE A 206 -4.13 14.19 -19.35
N PRO A 207 -4.57 12.93 -19.28
CA PRO A 207 -4.95 12.26 -18.06
C PRO A 207 -4.04 12.62 -16.87
N TYR A 208 -4.63 13.24 -15.85
CA TYR A 208 -4.00 13.51 -14.56
C TYR A 208 -4.72 12.72 -13.47
N PHE A 209 -3.96 12.04 -12.62
CA PHE A 209 -4.51 11.23 -11.54
C PHE A 209 -3.79 11.52 -10.22
N SER A 210 -4.57 11.75 -9.17
CA SER A 210 -4.06 11.95 -7.81
C SER A 210 -4.24 10.68 -6.99
N LEU A 211 -3.16 10.21 -6.37
CA LEU A 211 -3.23 9.08 -5.44
C LEU A 211 -3.91 9.49 -4.12
N SER A 212 -3.91 10.80 -3.79
CA SER A 212 -4.43 11.30 -2.52
C SER A 212 -5.92 11.63 -2.55
N GLU A 213 -6.50 11.90 -3.73
CA GLU A 213 -7.87 12.40 -3.88
C GLU A 213 -8.92 11.32 -4.19
N ALA A 214 -8.55 10.05 -4.17
CA ALA A 214 -9.50 8.99 -4.51
C ALA A 214 -10.38 8.59 -3.32
N ASP A 215 -11.69 8.51 -3.56
CA ASP A 215 -12.71 8.11 -2.58
C ASP A 215 -12.64 6.64 -2.16
N GLN A 216 -11.79 5.83 -2.79
CA GLN A 216 -11.66 4.40 -2.55
C GLN A 216 -10.29 4.03 -2.00
N SER A 217 -10.26 3.00 -1.16
CA SER A 217 -9.02 2.33 -0.74
C SER A 217 -8.24 1.78 -1.95
N PHE A 218 -6.94 2.06 -1.97
CA PHE A 218 -5.97 1.47 -2.89
C PHE A 218 -5.09 0.41 -2.23
N LEU A 219 -5.31 0.13 -0.94
CA LEU A 219 -4.56 -0.85 -0.20
C LEU A 219 -5.08 -2.28 -0.42
N GLY A 220 -4.21 -3.25 -0.18
CA GLY A 220 -4.48 -4.66 -0.33
C GLY A 220 -4.70 -5.09 -1.78
N PHE A 221 -5.12 -6.34 -1.94
CA PHE A 221 -5.36 -6.92 -3.27
C PHE A 221 -6.47 -6.18 -4.02
N ARG A 222 -7.61 -5.91 -3.36
CA ARG A 222 -8.75 -5.21 -3.98
C ARG A 222 -8.45 -3.76 -4.35
N GLY A 223 -7.67 -3.08 -3.52
CA GLY A 223 -7.28 -1.71 -3.78
C GLY A 223 -6.47 -1.54 -5.06
N PHE A 224 -5.69 -2.56 -5.45
CA PHE A 224 -5.02 -2.58 -6.75
C PHE A 224 -6.00 -2.54 -7.93
N THR A 225 -7.08 -3.32 -7.88
CA THR A 225 -8.12 -3.28 -8.91
C THR A 225 -8.85 -1.94 -8.94
N ASN A 226 -9.12 -1.34 -7.76
CA ASN A 226 -9.70 -0.01 -7.67
C ASN A 226 -8.80 1.05 -8.34
N LEU A 227 -7.49 1.00 -8.04
CA LEU A 227 -6.50 1.88 -8.65
C LEU A 227 -6.47 1.71 -10.18
N ALA A 228 -6.38 0.47 -10.65
CA ALA A 228 -6.33 0.14 -12.08
C ALA A 228 -7.58 0.66 -12.81
N ARG A 229 -8.76 0.47 -12.20
CA ARG A 229 -10.04 0.99 -12.70
C ARG A 229 -10.03 2.51 -12.80
N CYS A 230 -9.60 3.20 -11.74
CA CYS A 230 -9.55 4.66 -11.72
C CYS A 230 -8.60 5.19 -12.79
N ILE A 231 -7.40 4.62 -12.92
CA ILE A 231 -6.45 5.02 -13.97
C ILE A 231 -7.06 4.80 -15.37
N SER A 232 -7.67 3.63 -15.61
CA SER A 232 -8.33 3.33 -16.88
C SER A 232 -9.44 4.34 -17.21
N GLN A 233 -10.25 4.71 -16.22
CA GLN A 233 -11.32 5.69 -16.39
C GLN A 233 -10.77 7.07 -16.78
N VAL A 234 -9.75 7.58 -16.07
CA VAL A 234 -9.12 8.88 -16.39
C VAL A 234 -8.52 8.86 -17.80
N LEU A 235 -7.88 7.76 -18.21
CA LEU A 235 -7.34 7.61 -19.57
C LEU A 235 -8.44 7.66 -20.64
N LYS A 236 -9.61 7.07 -20.38
CA LYS A 236 -10.74 7.03 -21.31
C LYS A 236 -11.44 8.39 -21.45
N GLU A 237 -11.69 9.07 -20.34
CA GLU A 237 -12.40 10.37 -20.33
C GLU A 237 -11.71 11.43 -21.18
N LYS A 238 -10.37 11.50 -21.15
CA LYS A 238 -9.58 12.45 -21.95
C LYS A 238 -9.28 11.97 -23.38
N SER A 239 -9.56 10.71 -23.72
CA SER A 239 -9.41 10.21 -25.10
C SER A 239 -10.61 10.53 -26.01
N LEU A 240 -11.70 11.03 -25.42
CA LEU A 240 -12.94 11.40 -26.10
C LEU A 240 -12.99 12.88 -26.52
N HIS A 241 -11.90 13.63 -26.34
CA HIS A 241 -11.71 15.02 -26.73
C HIS A 241 -10.49 15.16 -27.63
#